data_AF-A0A6A3RR76-F1
#
_entry.id   AF-A0A6A3RR76-F1
#
_cell.length_a   1.000
_cell.length_b   1.000
_cell.length_c   1.000
_cell.angle_alpha   90.00
_cell.angle_beta   90.00
_cell.angle_gamma   90.00
#
_symmetry.space_group_name_H-M   'P 1'
#
loop_
_entity.id
_entity.type
_entity.pdbx_description
1 polymer ?
#
loop_
_entity_poly.entity_id
_entity_poly.type
_entity_poly.pdbx_seq_one_letter_code
_entity_poly.pdbx_strand_id
1 'polypeptide(L)'
;MTDAKLLLLVQNEIGQIVGRRLTRSENNEETSALLESIVPTLSSDSSGEMLLVSDNTNAVRTMVASVFDGVITVKQDPFHLIDRVSAKLASKPKQKWLKKELRSALYDVDRQLRPPDEMEIEFKKVVESVDLSDVSCTAASWTGCWKYNAKLIREGDLHVPNSDYRVGRAKPVRIVATSQLDGFHSALKNLLNRSLSVDVGMRILDVFIVRHNLRMGTKFGRNPLF
;
A
#
# COMPACT_ATOMS: atom_id res chain seq x y z
N MET A 1 -27.40 -9.00 11.13
CA MET A 1 -25.99 -9.09 10.68
C MET A 1 -25.29 -7.87 11.21
N THR A 2 -24.37 -8.02 12.16
CA THR A 2 -23.55 -6.90 12.65
C THR A 2 -22.70 -6.41 11.50
N ASP A 3 -22.86 -5.14 11.18
CA ASP A 3 -22.19 -4.41 10.11
C ASP A 3 -20.67 -4.50 10.31
N ALA A 4 -20.01 -5.37 9.53
CA ALA A 4 -18.60 -5.66 9.72
C ALA A 4 -17.76 -4.44 9.36
N LYS A 5 -17.14 -3.82 10.36
CA LYS A 5 -16.25 -2.67 10.16
C LYS A 5 -14.80 -3.14 9.99
N LEU A 6 -14.13 -2.57 9.00
CA LEU A 6 -12.71 -2.69 8.73
C LEU A 6 -11.97 -1.51 9.34
N LEU A 7 -10.75 -1.74 9.83
CA LEU A 7 -9.86 -0.66 10.25
C LEU A 7 -9.11 -0.11 9.03
N LEU A 8 -9.27 1.17 8.77
CA LEU A 8 -8.50 1.93 7.81
C LEU A 8 -7.42 2.73 8.54
N LEU A 9 -6.18 2.66 8.05
CA LEU A 9 -5.03 3.40 8.56
C LEU A 9 -4.43 4.22 7.42
N VAL A 10 -4.01 5.45 7.72
CA VAL A 10 -3.25 6.30 6.81
C VAL A 10 -1.86 6.52 7.40
N GLN A 11 -0.85 6.29 6.58
CA GLN A 11 0.55 6.35 6.97
C GLN A 11 1.28 7.40 6.13
N ASN A 12 2.16 8.18 6.75
CA ASN A 12 3.03 9.11 6.04
C ASN A 12 4.32 8.44 5.54
N GLU A 13 5.16 9.21 4.86
CA GLU A 13 6.36 8.78 4.15
C GLU A 13 7.47 8.19 5.05
N ILE A 14 7.50 8.55 6.34
CA ILE A 14 8.42 7.95 7.32
C ILE A 14 7.80 6.81 8.11
N GLY A 15 6.56 6.45 7.81
CA GLY A 15 5.89 5.34 8.46
C GLY A 15 5.12 5.68 9.73
N GLN A 16 4.85 6.95 10.03
CA GLN A 16 3.95 7.32 11.13
C GLN A 16 2.50 7.16 10.67
N ILE A 17 1.64 6.68 11.57
CA ILE A 17 0.20 6.62 11.34
C ILE A 17 -0.39 8.00 11.61
N VAL A 18 -0.87 8.67 10.57
CA VAL A 18 -1.41 10.03 10.63
C VAL A 18 -2.94 10.08 10.63
N GLY A 19 -3.58 8.96 10.30
CA GLY A 19 -5.03 8.84 10.34
C GLY A 19 -5.47 7.42 10.63
N ARG A 20 -6.62 7.25 11.30
CA ARG A 20 -7.27 5.95 11.48
C ARG A 20 -8.79 6.06 11.61
N ARG A 21 -9.52 5.12 11.02
CA ARG A 21 -11.00 5.06 11.11
C ARG A 21 -11.52 3.63 11.01
N LEU A 22 -12.61 3.32 11.72
CA LEU A 22 -13.40 2.14 11.42
C LEU A 22 -14.38 2.47 10.30
N THR A 23 -14.32 1.71 9.22
CA THR A 23 -15.10 1.94 8.00
C THR A 23 -15.86 0.69 7.60
N ARG A 24 -16.98 0.83 6.89
CA ARG A 24 -17.55 -0.27 6.12
C ARG A 24 -16.64 -0.57 4.93
N SER A 25 -16.65 -1.82 4.47
CA SER A 25 -15.93 -2.21 3.26
C SER A 25 -16.31 -1.31 2.09
N GLU A 26 -15.30 -0.80 1.37
CA GLU A 26 -15.46 0.02 0.16
C GLU A 26 -16.34 1.26 0.37
N ASN A 27 -16.42 1.80 1.60
CA ASN A 27 -17.17 3.02 1.87
C ASN A 27 -16.33 4.27 1.61
N ASN A 28 -16.61 4.90 0.47
CA ASN A 28 -15.90 6.10 0.04
C ASN A 28 -16.22 7.30 0.93
N GLU A 29 -17.42 7.45 1.47
CA GLU A 29 -17.77 8.60 2.33
C GLU A 29 -16.96 8.62 3.63
N GLU A 30 -16.85 7.47 4.31
CA GLU A 30 -16.08 7.34 5.55
C GLU A 30 -14.58 7.46 5.28
N THR A 31 -14.11 6.97 4.11
CA THR A 31 -12.72 7.13 3.66
C THR A 31 -12.41 8.59 3.35
N SER A 32 -13.26 9.29 2.59
CA SER A 32 -13.13 10.73 2.31
C SER A 32 -13.05 11.53 3.60
N ALA A 33 -13.96 11.29 4.53
CA ALA A 33 -13.97 12.03 5.78
C ALA A 33 -12.73 11.74 6.66
N LEU A 34 -12.07 10.59 6.51
CA LEU A 34 -10.75 10.38 7.12
C LEU A 34 -9.67 11.21 6.40
N LEU A 35 -9.66 11.19 5.07
CA LEU A 35 -8.66 11.91 4.27
C LEU A 35 -8.79 13.44 4.44
N GLU A 36 -10.00 13.99 4.46
CA GLU A 36 -10.28 15.40 4.75
C GLU A 36 -9.71 15.82 6.11
N SER A 37 -9.81 14.95 7.12
CA SER A 37 -9.31 15.25 8.47
C SER A 37 -7.77 15.36 8.54
N ILE A 38 -7.06 14.73 7.60
CA ILE A 38 -5.59 14.79 7.54
C ILE A 38 -5.07 15.83 6.55
N VAL A 39 -5.90 16.41 5.69
CA VAL A 39 -5.50 17.49 4.75
C VAL A 39 -4.69 18.59 5.46
N PRO A 40 -5.10 19.13 6.63
CA PRO A 40 -4.35 20.20 7.30
C PRO A 40 -2.96 19.78 7.79
N THR A 41 -2.69 18.47 7.87
CA THR A 41 -1.41 17.92 8.32
C THR A 41 -0.41 17.71 7.18
N LEU A 42 -0.87 17.80 5.92
CA LEU A 42 -0.01 17.70 4.75
C LEU A 42 0.69 19.04 4.54
N SER A 43 2.03 19.06 4.53
CA SER A 43 2.81 20.27 4.26
C SER A 43 2.60 20.72 2.82
N SER A 44 2.05 21.92 2.63
CA SER A 44 1.92 22.57 1.31
C SER A 44 3.27 22.99 0.70
N ASP A 45 4.35 22.96 1.49
CA ASP A 45 5.67 23.50 1.11
C ASP A 45 6.57 22.50 0.38
N SER A 46 6.08 21.27 0.11
CA SER A 46 6.85 20.32 -0.67
C SER A 46 6.74 20.63 -2.16
N SER A 47 7.84 21.06 -2.77
CA SER A 47 7.99 21.19 -4.23
C SER A 47 7.97 19.86 -4.99
N GLY A 48 7.74 18.74 -4.29
CA GLY A 48 7.68 17.39 -4.84
C GLY A 48 6.26 16.91 -5.11
N GLU A 49 6.13 15.91 -5.97
CA GLU A 49 4.86 15.24 -6.25
C GLU A 49 4.30 14.61 -4.97
N MET A 50 3.04 14.94 -4.63
CA MET A 50 2.32 14.30 -3.53
C MET A 50 1.62 13.05 -4.04
N LEU A 51 1.86 11.94 -3.36
CA LEU A 51 1.43 10.62 -3.78
C LEU A 51 0.60 9.94 -2.70
N LEU A 52 -0.47 9.26 -3.11
CA LEU A 52 -1.20 8.32 -2.27
C LEU A 52 -1.06 6.92 -2.86
N VAL A 53 -0.52 5.98 -2.07
CA VAL A 53 -0.37 4.59 -2.48
C VAL A 53 -1.55 3.77 -1.95
N SER A 54 -2.21 3.02 -2.83
CA SER A 54 -3.36 2.16 -2.51
C SER A 54 -3.24 0.79 -3.17
N ASP A 55 -3.82 -0.23 -2.55
CA ASP A 55 -3.95 -1.57 -3.10
C ASP A 55 -4.97 -1.64 -4.25
N ASN A 56 -5.95 -0.73 -4.30
CA ASN A 56 -6.95 -0.60 -5.36
C ASN A 56 -7.11 0.86 -5.80
N THR A 57 -6.22 1.31 -6.69
CA THR A 57 -6.22 2.69 -7.19
C THR A 57 -7.54 3.09 -7.83
N ASN A 58 -8.16 2.19 -8.60
CA ASN A 58 -9.41 2.49 -9.30
C ASN A 58 -10.58 2.76 -8.37
N ALA A 59 -10.63 2.12 -7.20
CA ALA A 59 -11.69 2.35 -6.22
C ALA A 59 -11.57 3.74 -5.56
N VAL A 60 -10.34 4.24 -5.40
CA VAL A 60 -10.08 5.46 -4.62
C VAL A 60 -9.79 6.69 -5.46
N ARG A 61 -9.42 6.55 -6.74
CA ARG A 61 -8.89 7.65 -7.58
C ARG A 61 -9.81 8.87 -7.64
N THR A 62 -11.09 8.68 -7.94
CA THR A 62 -12.07 9.77 -8.05
C THR A 62 -12.28 10.46 -6.71
N MET A 63 -12.36 9.68 -5.63
CA MET A 63 -12.56 10.19 -4.28
C MET A 63 -11.34 10.98 -3.80
N VAL A 64 -10.13 10.47 -3.98
CA VAL A 64 -8.89 11.17 -3.64
C VAL A 64 -8.75 12.47 -4.45
N ALA A 65 -9.04 12.42 -5.75
CA ALA A 65 -9.01 13.63 -6.59
C ALA A 65 -9.98 14.70 -6.06
N SER A 66 -11.16 14.31 -5.58
CA SER A 66 -12.12 15.24 -4.99
C SER A 66 -11.69 15.79 -3.63
N VAL A 67 -11.05 14.98 -2.78
CA VAL A 67 -10.65 15.41 -1.42
C VAL A 67 -9.44 16.34 -1.45
N PHE A 68 -8.53 16.14 -2.41
CA PHE A 68 -7.27 16.86 -2.51
C PHE A 68 -7.21 17.80 -3.73
N ASP A 69 -8.36 18.18 -4.30
CA ASP A 69 -8.47 19.09 -5.45
C ASP A 69 -7.53 18.72 -6.64
N GLY A 70 -7.38 17.42 -6.88
CA GLY A 70 -6.52 16.88 -7.94
C GLY A 70 -5.01 17.02 -7.70
N VAL A 71 -4.58 17.50 -6.54
CA VAL A 71 -3.17 17.74 -6.21
C VAL A 71 -2.41 16.43 -5.94
N ILE A 72 -3.09 15.39 -5.43
CA ILE A 72 -2.49 14.10 -5.11
C ILE A 72 -2.64 13.12 -6.26
N THR A 73 -1.52 12.54 -6.71
CA THR A 73 -1.52 11.41 -7.65
C THR A 73 -1.70 10.10 -6.88
N VAL A 74 -2.66 9.28 -7.30
CA VAL A 74 -2.85 7.91 -6.76
C VAL A 74 -1.95 6.92 -7.49
N LYS A 75 -1.22 6.10 -6.72
CA LYS A 75 -0.31 5.06 -7.19
C LYS A 75 -0.71 3.69 -6.63
N GLN A 76 -0.48 2.65 -7.42
CA GLN A 76 -0.78 1.26 -7.07
C GLN A 76 0.34 0.67 -6.23
N ASP A 77 -0.01 -0.01 -5.14
CA ASP A 77 0.95 -0.74 -4.33
C ASP A 77 1.51 -1.96 -5.10
N PRO A 78 2.83 -2.01 -5.37
CA PRO A 78 3.48 -3.15 -6.02
C PRO A 78 3.39 -4.44 -5.22
N PHE A 79 3.38 -4.40 -3.89
CA PHE A 79 3.25 -5.59 -3.04
C PHE A 79 1.90 -6.28 -3.28
N HIS A 80 0.82 -5.50 -3.26
CA HIS A 80 -0.52 -6.01 -3.51
C HIS A 80 -0.70 -6.52 -4.94
N LEU A 81 -0.06 -5.90 -5.92
CA LEU A 81 -0.02 -6.43 -7.29
C LEU A 81 0.68 -7.80 -7.35
N ILE A 82 1.87 -7.91 -6.75
CA ILE A 82 2.64 -9.17 -6.70
C ILE A 82 1.80 -10.27 -6.03
N ASP A 83 1.15 -9.96 -4.92
CA ASP A 83 0.33 -10.91 -4.18
C ASP A 83 -0.92 -11.34 -4.96
N ARG A 84 -1.61 -10.40 -5.60
CA ARG A 84 -2.79 -10.66 -6.44
C ARG A 84 -2.47 -11.58 -7.62
N VAL A 85 -1.37 -11.32 -8.34
CA VAL A 85 -0.97 -12.14 -9.48
C VAL A 85 -0.50 -13.52 -9.00
N SER A 86 0.35 -13.55 -7.96
CA SER A 86 0.89 -14.81 -7.45
C SER A 86 -0.17 -15.73 -6.86
N ALA A 87 -1.21 -15.19 -6.23
CA ALA A 87 -2.31 -15.98 -5.66
C ALA A 87 -3.09 -16.83 -6.68
N LYS A 88 -2.93 -16.56 -7.98
CA LYS A 88 -3.54 -17.34 -9.07
C LYS A 88 -2.82 -18.66 -9.37
N LEU A 89 -1.68 -18.94 -8.74
CA LEU A 89 -1.01 -20.25 -8.85
C LEU A 89 -1.54 -21.23 -7.82
N ALA A 90 -1.61 -22.51 -8.18
CA ALA A 90 -2.19 -23.57 -7.35
C ALA A 90 -1.33 -23.90 -6.12
N SER A 91 0.00 -23.97 -6.27
CA SER A 91 0.88 -24.45 -5.21
C SER A 91 1.64 -23.32 -4.51
N LYS A 92 1.78 -23.41 -3.18
CA LYS A 92 2.54 -22.44 -2.37
C LYS A 92 4.00 -22.26 -2.82
N PRO A 93 4.74 -23.32 -3.22
CA PRO A 93 6.09 -23.16 -3.76
C PRO A 93 6.12 -22.31 -5.03
N LYS A 94 5.17 -22.53 -5.96
CA LYS A 94 5.06 -21.75 -7.20
C LYS A 94 4.64 -20.31 -6.93
N GLN A 95 3.70 -20.09 -6.00
CA GLN A 95 3.34 -18.75 -5.54
C GLN A 95 4.59 -18.00 -5.02
N LYS A 96 5.40 -18.66 -4.19
CA LYS A 96 6.63 -18.05 -3.63
C LYS A 96 7.67 -17.75 -4.70
N TRP A 97 7.84 -18.65 -5.67
CA TRP A 97 8.71 -18.44 -6.83
C TRP A 97 8.24 -17.23 -7.64
N LEU A 98 6.97 -17.17 -8.02
CA LEU A 98 6.44 -16.07 -8.82
C LEU A 98 6.53 -14.73 -8.09
N LYS A 99 6.28 -14.69 -6.77
CA LYS A 99 6.50 -13.47 -5.97
C LYS A 99 7.95 -12.97 -6.06
N LYS A 100 8.93 -13.88 -6.08
CA LYS A 100 10.34 -13.54 -6.21
C LYS A 100 10.65 -13.00 -7.60
N GLU A 101 10.20 -13.68 -8.65
CA GLU A 101 10.44 -13.26 -10.03
C GLU A 101 9.77 -11.92 -10.34
N LEU A 102 8.51 -11.72 -9.93
CA LEU A 102 7.83 -10.45 -10.08
C LEU A 102 8.53 -9.33 -9.31
N ARG A 103 9.03 -9.59 -8.09
CA ARG A 103 9.83 -8.59 -7.38
C ARG A 103 11.10 -8.23 -8.15
N SER A 104 11.79 -9.20 -8.73
CA SER A 104 12.94 -8.94 -9.59
C SER A 104 12.56 -8.23 -10.90
N ALA A 105 11.30 -8.34 -11.36
CA ALA A 105 10.77 -7.71 -12.56
C ALA A 105 10.27 -6.27 -12.33
N LEU A 106 9.81 -5.93 -11.12
CA LEU A 106 9.36 -4.57 -10.81
C LEU A 106 10.49 -3.64 -10.36
N TYR A 107 11.52 -4.20 -9.73
CA TYR A 107 12.61 -3.43 -9.13
C TYR A 107 13.94 -3.63 -9.85
N ASP A 108 14.73 -2.56 -9.96
CA ASP A 108 16.10 -2.59 -10.48
C ASP A 108 17.13 -3.07 -9.44
N VAL A 109 18.41 -3.02 -9.81
CA VAL A 109 19.54 -3.46 -8.95
C VAL A 109 19.72 -2.59 -7.70
N ASP A 110 19.38 -1.30 -7.80
CA ASP A 110 19.34 -0.34 -6.67
C ASP A 110 18.04 -0.46 -5.88
N ARG A 111 17.21 -1.43 -6.26
CA ARG A 111 15.90 -1.73 -5.72
C ARG A 111 14.93 -0.55 -5.89
N GLN A 112 15.12 0.36 -6.83
CA GLN A 112 14.10 1.33 -7.21
C GLN A 112 13.08 0.68 -8.15
N LEU A 113 11.90 1.28 -8.27
CA LEU A 113 10.93 0.82 -9.26
C LEU A 113 11.42 1.21 -10.64
N ARG A 114 11.44 0.23 -11.55
CA ARG A 114 11.82 0.45 -12.94
C ARG A 114 10.95 1.51 -13.61
N PRO A 115 11.43 2.18 -14.67
CA PRO A 115 10.57 2.97 -15.55
C PRO A 115 9.43 2.11 -16.14
N PRO A 116 8.26 2.69 -16.45
CA PRO A 116 7.09 1.96 -16.94
C PRO A 116 7.37 1.01 -18.10
N ASP A 117 8.10 1.46 -19.12
CA ASP A 117 8.39 0.69 -20.33
C ASP A 117 9.24 -0.56 -20.03
N GLU A 118 10.31 -0.39 -19.26
CA GLU A 118 11.18 -1.50 -18.84
C GLU A 118 10.44 -2.44 -17.88
N MET A 119 9.68 -1.88 -16.93
CA MET A 119 8.90 -2.65 -15.96
C MET A 119 7.86 -3.54 -16.64
N GLU A 120 7.15 -3.03 -17.64
CA GLU A 120 6.14 -3.80 -18.38
C GLU A 120 6.78 -4.98 -19.12
N ILE A 121 7.93 -4.75 -19.77
CA ILE A 121 8.67 -5.78 -20.51
C ILE A 121 9.09 -6.91 -19.58
N GLU A 122 9.75 -6.58 -18.46
CA GLU A 122 10.21 -7.58 -17.50
C GLU A 122 9.05 -8.30 -16.80
N PHE A 123 7.97 -7.57 -16.47
CA PHE A 123 6.76 -8.16 -15.91
C PHE A 123 6.14 -9.19 -16.86
N LYS A 124 5.99 -8.85 -18.15
CA LYS A 124 5.43 -9.75 -19.17
C LYS A 124 6.26 -11.01 -19.33
N LYS A 125 7.59 -10.89 -19.43
CA LYS A 125 8.50 -12.05 -19.51
C LYS A 125 8.25 -13.04 -18.37
N VAL A 126 8.07 -12.55 -17.14
CA VAL A 126 7.81 -13.41 -15.97
C VAL A 126 6.45 -14.09 -16.07
N VAL A 127 5.36 -13.35 -16.31
CA VAL A 127 4.00 -13.94 -16.33
C VAL A 127 3.77 -14.86 -17.53
N GLU A 128 4.45 -14.63 -18.65
CA GLU A 128 4.41 -15.48 -19.84
C GLU A 128 5.23 -16.78 -19.66
N SER A 129 6.19 -16.80 -18.73
CA SER A 129 6.95 -18.01 -18.39
C SER A 129 6.19 -19.01 -17.50
N VAL A 130 5.01 -18.62 -17.00
CA VAL A 130 4.18 -19.47 -16.14
C VAL A 130 3.48 -20.55 -16.96
N ASP A 131 3.68 -21.81 -16.58
CA ASP A 131 2.94 -22.93 -17.15
C ASP A 131 1.46 -22.87 -16.74
N LEU A 132 0.55 -22.97 -17.71
CA LEU A 132 -0.90 -22.93 -17.46
C LEU A 132 -1.37 -24.10 -16.57
N SER A 133 -0.64 -25.21 -16.51
CA SER A 133 -0.91 -26.32 -15.59
C SER A 133 -0.66 -25.95 -14.12
N ASP A 134 0.15 -24.93 -13.84
CA ASP A 134 0.41 -24.42 -12.49
C ASP A 134 -0.66 -23.41 -11.99
N VAL A 135 -1.57 -22.99 -12.88
CA VAL A 135 -2.59 -21.96 -12.61
C VAL A 135 -3.83 -22.59 -11.97
N SER A 136 -4.32 -22.00 -10.87
CA SER A 136 -5.51 -22.51 -10.13
C SER A 136 -6.85 -22.00 -10.65
N CYS A 137 -6.83 -21.03 -11.57
CA CYS A 137 -8.01 -20.40 -12.15
C CYS A 137 -8.12 -20.70 -13.65
N THR A 138 -9.18 -20.21 -14.29
CA THR A 138 -9.31 -20.35 -15.75
C THR A 138 -8.21 -19.59 -16.48
N ALA A 139 -7.81 -20.08 -17.66
CA ALA A 139 -6.83 -19.38 -18.51
C ALA A 139 -7.26 -17.94 -18.82
N ALA A 140 -8.56 -17.69 -18.97
CA ALA A 140 -9.12 -16.35 -19.14
C ALA A 140 -8.94 -15.46 -17.89
N SER A 141 -9.16 -16.01 -16.67
CA SER A 141 -8.94 -15.27 -15.42
C SER A 141 -7.47 -14.94 -15.21
N TRP A 142 -6.57 -15.87 -15.51
CA TRP A 142 -5.13 -15.65 -15.47
C TRP A 142 -4.70 -14.55 -16.44
N THR A 143 -5.09 -14.70 -17.70
CA THR A 143 -4.74 -13.77 -18.78
C THR A 143 -5.29 -12.38 -18.54
N GLY A 144 -6.56 -12.28 -18.12
CA GLY A 144 -7.17 -11.01 -17.76
C GLY A 144 -6.46 -10.35 -16.59
N CYS A 145 -6.08 -11.12 -15.56
CA CYS A 145 -5.37 -10.60 -14.39
C CYS A 145 -4.03 -9.96 -14.76
N TRP A 146 -3.13 -10.69 -15.42
CA TRP A 146 -1.81 -10.12 -15.71
C TRP A 146 -1.86 -9.03 -16.79
N LYS A 147 -2.76 -9.12 -17.79
CA LYS A 147 -2.91 -8.04 -18.79
C LYS A 147 -3.41 -6.74 -18.19
N TYR A 148 -4.36 -6.82 -17.26
CA TYR A 148 -4.84 -5.65 -16.52
C TYR A 148 -3.68 -4.99 -15.73
N ASN A 149 -2.89 -5.79 -15.01
CA ASN A 149 -1.77 -5.26 -14.23
C ASN A 149 -0.63 -4.71 -15.13
N ALA A 150 -0.36 -5.32 -16.28
CA ALA A 150 0.57 -4.79 -17.27
C ALA A 150 0.12 -3.43 -17.82
N LYS A 151 -1.19 -3.25 -18.06
CA LYS A 151 -1.77 -1.96 -18.44
C LYS A 151 -1.49 -0.89 -17.37
N LEU A 152 -1.73 -1.19 -16.09
CA LEU A 152 -1.44 -0.24 -14.99
C LEU A 152 0.05 0.12 -14.94
N ILE A 153 0.94 -0.86 -15.08
CA ILE A 153 2.39 -0.62 -15.12
C ILE A 153 2.75 0.37 -16.23
N ARG A 154 2.28 0.11 -17.45
CA ARG A 154 2.52 0.95 -18.63
C ARG A 154 1.96 2.36 -18.48
N GLU A 155 0.82 2.51 -17.81
CA GLU A 155 0.20 3.82 -17.50
C GLU A 155 0.94 4.57 -16.39
N GLY A 156 1.98 3.98 -15.79
CA GLY A 156 2.77 4.60 -14.73
C GLY A 156 2.11 4.58 -13.36
N ASP A 157 1.06 3.78 -13.18
CA ASP A 157 0.34 3.67 -11.90
C ASP A 157 1.23 3.11 -10.79
N LEU A 158 2.23 2.30 -11.12
CA LEU A 158 3.19 1.79 -10.14
C LEU A 158 4.41 2.69 -9.99
N HIS A 159 4.81 3.41 -11.04
CA HIS A 159 6.10 4.09 -11.07
C HIS A 159 6.11 5.33 -10.17
N VAL A 160 7.11 5.38 -9.30
CA VAL A 160 7.42 6.51 -8.42
C VAL A 160 8.90 6.86 -8.65
N PRO A 161 9.22 8.01 -9.29
CA PRO A 161 10.59 8.33 -9.71
C PRO A 161 11.62 8.30 -8.58
N ASN A 162 11.23 8.79 -7.40
CA ASN A 162 12.05 8.74 -6.19
C ASN A 162 11.26 8.06 -5.07
N SER A 163 11.44 6.75 -4.92
CA SER A 163 10.71 5.95 -3.94
C SER A 163 11.36 5.92 -2.54
N ASP A 164 12.54 6.53 -2.42
CA ASP A 164 13.33 6.60 -1.20
C ASP A 164 13.23 7.98 -0.55
N TYR A 165 12.66 8.01 0.65
CA TYR A 165 12.61 9.19 1.49
C TYR A 165 13.85 9.29 2.38
N ARG A 166 14.50 10.47 2.40
CA ARG A 166 15.70 10.74 3.20
C ARG A 166 15.48 11.96 4.08
N VAL A 167 15.70 11.81 5.39
CA VAL A 167 15.72 12.94 6.34
C VAL A 167 17.01 12.88 7.15
N GLY A 168 17.80 13.95 7.07
CA GLY A 168 19.05 14.08 7.81
C GLY A 168 20.00 12.90 7.55
N ARG A 169 20.45 12.25 8.64
CA ARG A 169 21.37 11.10 8.59
C ARG A 169 20.67 9.74 8.68
N ALA A 170 19.33 9.71 8.68
CA ALA A 170 18.59 8.45 8.81
C ALA A 170 18.75 7.59 7.54
N LYS A 171 18.65 6.26 7.71
CA LYS A 171 18.60 5.36 6.57
C LYS A 171 17.38 5.69 5.68
N PRO A 172 17.51 5.63 4.35
CA PRO A 172 16.38 5.89 3.46
C PRO A 172 15.19 4.99 3.77
N VAL A 173 13.98 5.55 3.75
CA VAL A 173 12.72 4.81 3.89
C VAL A 173 12.12 4.63 2.52
N ARG A 174 11.75 3.40 2.19
CA ARG A 174 11.00 3.13 0.97
C ARG A 174 9.52 3.32 1.20
N ILE A 175 8.90 4.21 0.41
CA ILE A 175 7.52 4.66 0.62
C ILE A 175 6.48 3.70 0.00
N VAL A 176 6.87 2.88 -0.98
CA VAL A 176 5.92 2.33 -1.96
C VAL A 176 5.22 1.03 -1.55
N ALA A 177 5.45 0.50 -0.34
CA ALA A 177 4.80 -0.74 0.11
C ALA A 177 3.89 -0.49 1.33
N THR A 178 2.59 -0.76 1.17
CA THR A 178 1.62 -0.66 2.29
C THR A 178 1.64 -1.91 3.18
N SER A 179 2.46 -2.92 2.86
CA SER A 179 2.65 -4.14 3.69
C SER A 179 3.10 -3.86 5.12
N GLN A 180 3.58 -2.64 5.42
CA GLN A 180 3.87 -2.19 6.78
C GLN A 180 2.59 -2.11 7.64
N LEU A 181 1.45 -1.80 7.03
CA LEU A 181 0.14 -1.77 7.66
C LEU A 181 -0.41 -3.16 7.93
N ASP A 182 -0.04 -4.18 7.16
CA ASP A 182 -0.44 -5.57 7.43
C ASP A 182 0.10 -6.08 8.77
N GLY A 183 1.29 -5.62 9.17
CA GLY A 183 1.85 -5.89 10.49
C GLY A 183 1.02 -5.28 11.61
N PHE A 184 0.52 -4.05 11.41
CA PHE A 184 -0.44 -3.41 12.32
C PHE A 184 -1.73 -4.22 12.39
N HIS A 185 -2.36 -4.51 11.26
CA HIS A 185 -3.59 -5.28 11.20
C HIS A 185 -3.44 -6.66 11.87
N SER A 186 -2.31 -7.33 11.69
CA SER A 186 -2.02 -8.63 12.33
C SER A 186 -1.88 -8.50 13.85
N ALA A 187 -1.19 -7.47 14.34
CA ALA A 187 -1.05 -7.21 15.77
C ALA A 187 -2.40 -6.87 16.42
N LEU A 188 -3.24 -6.08 15.73
CA LEU A 188 -4.59 -5.78 16.18
C LEU A 188 -5.47 -7.03 16.19
N LYS A 189 -5.43 -7.87 15.14
CA LYS A 189 -6.21 -9.11 15.10
C LYS A 189 -5.89 -10.00 16.31
N ASN A 190 -4.61 -10.11 16.67
CA ASN A 190 -4.21 -10.87 17.85
C ASN A 190 -4.68 -10.25 19.17
N LEU A 191 -4.80 -8.92 19.24
CA LEU A 191 -5.29 -8.20 20.41
C LEU A 191 -6.83 -8.26 20.52
N LEU A 192 -7.54 -8.11 19.41
CA LEU A 192 -9.00 -8.09 19.30
C LEU A 192 -9.63 -9.49 19.30
N ASN A 193 -8.84 -10.55 19.10
CA ASN A 193 -9.25 -11.93 19.39
C ASN A 193 -9.49 -12.18 20.89
N ARG A 194 -9.29 -11.17 21.75
CA ARG A 194 -9.66 -11.16 23.17
C ARG A 194 -11.04 -10.51 23.30
N SER A 195 -11.85 -10.95 24.27
CA SER A 195 -13.21 -10.42 24.54
C SER A 195 -13.21 -8.97 25.04
N LEU A 196 -12.80 -8.02 24.19
CA LEU A 196 -12.77 -6.59 24.44
C LEU A 196 -13.91 -5.93 23.66
N SER A 197 -14.52 -4.88 24.23
CA SER A 197 -15.43 -4.03 23.45
C SER A 197 -14.64 -3.27 22.37
N VAL A 198 -15.33 -2.88 21.30
CA VAL A 198 -14.75 -2.11 20.20
C VAL A 198 -14.12 -0.81 20.72
N ASP A 199 -14.79 -0.10 21.63
CA ASP A 199 -14.29 1.15 22.19
C ASP A 199 -12.98 0.98 22.96
N VAL A 200 -12.87 -0.09 23.76
CA VAL A 200 -11.64 -0.42 24.48
C VAL A 200 -10.53 -0.80 23.49
N GLY A 201 -10.87 -1.59 22.46
CA GLY A 201 -9.94 -1.94 21.38
C GLY A 201 -9.37 -0.70 20.67
N MET A 202 -10.21 0.29 20.35
CA MET A 202 -9.79 1.53 19.69
C MET A 202 -8.89 2.40 20.58
N ARG A 203 -9.16 2.48 21.88
CA ARG A 203 -8.27 3.20 22.82
C ARG A 203 -6.91 2.54 22.94
N ILE A 204 -6.87 1.21 22.96
CA ILE A 204 -5.59 0.49 22.98
C ILE A 204 -4.83 0.73 21.67
N LEU A 205 -5.52 0.71 20.52
CA LEU A 205 -4.94 1.07 19.24
C LEU A 205 -4.29 2.46 19.27
N ASP A 206 -4.95 3.46 19.87
CA ASP A 206 -4.39 4.82 19.99
C ASP A 206 -3.05 4.82 20.74
N VAL A 207 -2.95 4.07 21.84
CA VAL A 207 -1.69 3.94 22.60
C VAL A 207 -0.60 3.29 21.75
N PHE A 208 -0.94 2.26 20.96
CA PHE A 208 0.01 1.63 20.05
C PHE A 208 0.48 2.58 18.95
N ILE A 209 -0.44 3.35 18.36
CA ILE A 209 -0.14 4.36 17.34
C ILE A 209 0.79 5.43 17.91
N VAL A 210 0.51 5.99 19.10
CA VAL A 210 1.37 7.00 19.73
C VAL A 210 2.77 6.43 19.96
N ARG A 211 2.88 5.23 20.54
CA ARG A 211 4.19 4.58 20.78
C ARG A 211 4.96 4.35 19.48
N HIS A 212 4.28 3.91 18.42
CA HIS A 212 4.90 3.73 17.12
C HIS A 212 5.36 5.04 16.50
N ASN A 213 4.49 6.05 16.51
CA ASN A 213 4.77 7.35 15.93
C ASN A 213 5.96 8.04 16.61
N LEU A 214 6.07 7.92 17.94
CA LEU A 214 7.23 8.41 18.69
C LEU A 214 8.52 7.67 18.33
N ARG A 215 8.47 6.35 18.13
CA ARG A 215 9.63 5.57 17.69
C ARG A 215 10.08 5.94 16.29
N MET A 216 9.14 6.11 15.37
CA MET A 216 9.45 6.54 14.01
C MET A 216 9.96 7.98 14.01
N GLY A 217 9.30 8.88 14.72
CA GLY A 217 9.73 10.28 14.83
C GLY A 217 11.12 10.42 15.47
N THR A 218 11.48 9.62 16.48
CA THR A 218 12.87 9.59 17.02
C THR A 218 13.89 9.24 15.94
N LYS A 219 13.60 8.24 15.09
CA LYS A 219 14.54 7.82 14.02
C LYS A 219 14.77 8.91 12.97
N PHE A 220 13.78 9.75 12.73
CA PHE A 220 13.78 10.76 11.66
C PHE A 220 13.85 12.20 12.17
N GLY A 221 14.02 12.42 13.48
CA GLY A 221 14.07 13.76 14.08
C GLY A 221 12.77 14.55 13.96
N ARG A 222 11.61 13.86 13.98
CA ARG A 222 10.27 14.44 13.82
C ARG A 222 9.38 14.34 15.05
N ASN A 223 9.94 14.01 16.21
CA ASN A 223 9.17 14.09 17.44
C ASN A 223 8.89 15.57 17.78
N PRO A 224 7.74 15.88 18.41
CA PRO A 224 7.52 17.19 18.99
C PRO A 224 8.67 17.55 19.94
N LEU A 225 9.01 18.84 20.00
CA LEU A 225 9.82 19.37 21.08
C LEU A 225 8.96 19.33 22.34
N PHE A 226 9.34 18.49 23.30
CA PHE A 226 8.74 18.44 24.63
C PHE A 226 9.46 19.38 25.59
#